data_AF-A0A484ZB68-F1
#
_entry.id   AF-A0A484ZB68-F1
#
_cell.length_a   1.000
_cell.length_b   1.000
_cell.length_c   1.000
_cell.angle_alpha   90.00
_cell.angle_beta   90.00
_cell.angle_gamma   90.00
#
_symmetry.space_group_name_H-M   'P 1'
#
loop_
_entity.id
_entity.type
_entity.pdbx_description
1 polymer ?
#
loop_
_entity_poly.entity_id
_entity_poly.type
_entity_poly.pdbx_seq_one_letter_code
_entity_poly.pdbx_strand_id
1 'polypeptide(L)'
;MMQNAAQVSLRPNYRLSDMQAIMEQTQAFENRVLERLNAGKTVRSFLIAAVELLTEAVNILVLQVFRKDDYAVKYAVEPLLDGDGPLGDLSVRLKLIYGLGVLSRPEYEDAELLMALREELNHDGNEYAFTDDEILGPFGELHWRDRPAPGPPLR
;
A
#
# COMPACT_ATOMS: atom_id res chain seq x y z
N MET A 1 -6.18 52.21 -29.46
CA MET A 1 -6.80 51.68 -28.23
C MET A 1 -6.96 50.18 -28.40
N MET A 2 -6.47 49.45 -27.39
CA MET A 2 -6.81 48.09 -26.95
C MET A 2 -6.56 46.89 -27.88
N GLN A 3 -5.55 46.13 -27.45
CA GLN A 3 -5.16 44.77 -27.82
C GLN A 3 -6.30 43.77 -27.52
N ASN A 4 -6.53 42.83 -28.42
CA ASN A 4 -7.37 41.65 -28.14
C ASN A 4 -6.43 40.45 -27.98
N ALA A 5 -6.13 40.10 -26.73
CA ALA A 5 -5.22 39.03 -26.37
C ALA A 5 -5.93 37.66 -26.43
N ALA A 6 -5.39 36.79 -27.27
CA ALA A 6 -5.40 35.33 -27.23
C ALA A 6 -6.40 34.65 -26.27
N GLN A 7 -7.45 34.07 -26.86
CA GLN A 7 -8.12 32.91 -26.30
C GLN A 7 -7.12 31.75 -26.25
N VAL A 8 -6.51 31.51 -25.09
CA VAL A 8 -5.77 30.27 -24.81
C VAL A 8 -6.79 29.14 -24.67
N SER A 9 -7.08 28.48 -25.78
CA SER A 9 -7.77 27.18 -25.79
C SER A 9 -6.88 26.16 -25.08
N LEU A 10 -7.22 25.84 -23.83
CA LEU A 10 -6.63 24.72 -23.08
C LEU A 10 -7.01 23.43 -23.82
N ARG A 11 -6.09 22.93 -24.64
CA ARG A 11 -6.27 21.68 -25.42
C ARG A 11 -6.55 20.50 -24.48
N PRO A 12 -7.62 19.71 -24.68
CA PRO A 12 -7.97 18.57 -23.81
C PRO A 12 -6.93 17.44 -23.77
N ASN A 13 -6.02 17.38 -24.74
CA ASN A 13 -5.16 16.20 -24.99
C ASN A 13 -4.12 15.89 -23.90
N TYR A 14 -3.65 16.86 -23.12
CA TYR A 14 -2.65 16.61 -22.07
C TYR A 14 -3.22 15.83 -20.87
N ARG A 15 -4.48 16.09 -20.49
CA ARG A 15 -5.10 15.42 -19.35
C ARG A 15 -5.42 13.94 -19.63
N LEU A 16 -5.74 13.62 -20.88
CA LEU A 16 -5.99 12.25 -21.32
C LEU A 16 -4.72 11.40 -21.32
N SER A 17 -3.58 11.95 -21.77
CA SER A 17 -2.30 11.24 -21.72
C SER A 17 -1.82 11.02 -20.29
N ASP A 18 -2.01 12.01 -19.41
CA ASP A 18 -1.61 11.90 -18.00
C ASP A 18 -2.48 10.87 -17.26
N MET A 19 -3.80 10.85 -17.53
CA MET A 19 -4.69 9.82 -17.01
C MET A 19 -4.31 8.42 -17.50
N GLN A 20 -3.98 8.27 -18.78
CA GLN A 20 -3.54 7.00 -19.34
C GLN A 20 -2.24 6.53 -18.67
N ALA A 21 -1.26 7.42 -18.49
CA ALA A 21 -0.01 7.09 -17.83
C ALA A 21 -0.17 6.71 -16.35
N ILE A 22 -1.11 7.34 -15.63
CA ILE A 22 -1.43 6.98 -14.23
C ILE A 22 -2.09 5.60 -14.20
N MET A 23 -3.07 5.34 -15.07
CA MET A 23 -3.75 4.04 -15.14
C MET A 23 -2.79 2.89 -15.46
N GLU A 24 -1.88 3.09 -16.43
CA GLU A 24 -0.86 2.09 -16.77
C GLU A 24 0.08 1.81 -15.60
N GLN A 25 0.51 2.84 -14.87
CA GLN A 25 1.36 2.67 -13.68
C GLN A 25 0.65 1.94 -12.55
N THR A 26 -0.62 2.28 -12.27
CA THR A 26 -1.43 1.60 -11.26
C THR A 26 -1.59 0.13 -11.61
N GLN A 27 -1.93 -0.18 -12.86
CA GLN A 27 -2.13 -1.56 -13.31
C GLN A 27 -0.81 -2.36 -13.29
N ALA A 28 0.31 -1.75 -13.66
CA ALA A 28 1.62 -2.38 -13.55
C ALA A 28 1.99 -2.71 -12.09
N PHE A 29 1.65 -1.82 -11.15
CA PHE A 29 1.85 -2.06 -9.73
C PHE A 29 0.99 -3.24 -9.23
N GLU A 30 -0.29 -3.28 -9.57
CA GLU A 30 -1.20 -4.39 -9.21
C GLU A 30 -0.71 -5.73 -9.77
N ASN A 31 -0.26 -5.76 -11.03
CA ASN A 31 0.28 -6.97 -11.64
C ASN A 31 1.56 -7.44 -10.90
N ARG A 32 2.45 -6.51 -10.53
CA ARG A 32 3.65 -6.84 -9.74
C ARG A 32 3.30 -7.43 -8.37
N VAL A 33 2.27 -6.90 -7.72
CA VAL A 33 1.75 -7.43 -6.44
C VAL A 33 1.28 -8.87 -6.63
N LEU A 34 0.46 -9.13 -7.65
CA LEU A 34 -0.06 -10.48 -7.94
C LEU A 34 1.07 -11.47 -8.24
N GLU A 35 2.03 -11.09 -9.08
CA GLU A 35 3.17 -11.93 -9.43
C GLU A 35 4.01 -12.30 -8.20
N ARG A 36 4.30 -11.32 -7.33
CA ARG A 36 5.11 -11.55 -6.13
C ARG A 36 4.39 -12.43 -5.11
N LEU A 37 3.08 -12.24 -4.93
CA LEU A 37 2.29 -13.10 -4.05
C LEU A 37 2.19 -14.53 -4.58
N ASN A 38 1.99 -14.70 -5.89
CA ASN A 38 1.88 -16.02 -6.52
C ASN A 38 3.22 -16.78 -6.59
N ALA A 39 4.35 -16.10 -6.41
CA ALA A 39 5.66 -16.75 -6.30
C ALA A 39 5.84 -17.52 -4.98
N GLY A 40 5.07 -17.20 -3.95
CA GLY A 40 5.07 -17.89 -2.66
C GLY A 40 4.47 -19.30 -2.78
N LYS A 41 5.24 -20.34 -2.43
CA LYS A 41 4.81 -21.75 -2.52
C LYS A 41 4.27 -22.31 -1.20
N THR A 42 4.58 -21.65 -0.10
CA THR A 42 4.14 -22.00 1.26
C THR A 42 3.47 -20.81 1.93
N VAL A 43 2.65 -21.07 2.94
CA VAL A 43 1.97 -20.02 3.72
C VAL A 43 2.97 -19.01 4.28
N ARG A 44 4.09 -19.49 4.84
CA ARG A 44 5.17 -18.62 5.35
C ARG A 44 5.73 -17.71 4.26
N SER A 45 6.09 -18.27 3.10
CA SER A 45 6.64 -17.47 2.00
C SER A 45 5.63 -16.45 1.45
N PHE A 46 4.35 -16.81 1.43
CA PHE A 46 3.27 -15.92 1.02
C PHE A 46 3.11 -14.74 1.99
N LEU A 47 3.08 -15.01 3.29
CA LEU A 47 2.94 -13.95 4.31
C LEU A 47 4.16 -13.03 4.39
N ILE A 48 5.36 -13.56 4.18
CA ILE A 48 6.57 -12.73 4.05
C ILE A 48 6.41 -11.78 2.87
N ALA A 49 6.04 -12.29 1.69
CA ALA A 49 5.83 -11.46 0.50
C ALA A 49 4.71 -10.43 0.70
N ALA A 50 3.60 -10.81 1.36
CA ALA A 50 2.50 -9.91 1.65
C ALA A 50 2.92 -8.75 2.57
N VAL A 51 3.64 -9.04 3.66
CA VAL A 51 4.11 -8.00 4.59
C VAL A 51 5.18 -7.11 3.95
N GLU A 52 6.04 -7.64 3.09
CA GLU A 52 6.98 -6.83 2.29
C GLU A 52 6.25 -5.86 1.35
N LEU A 53 5.20 -6.33 0.66
CA LEU A 53 4.38 -5.47 -0.22
C LEU A 53 3.60 -4.42 0.57
N LEU A 54 3.06 -4.77 1.73
CA LEU A 54 2.46 -3.82 2.67
C LEU A 54 3.48 -2.77 3.12
N THR A 55 4.72 -3.18 3.40
CA THR A 55 5.80 -2.25 3.77
C THR A 55 6.06 -1.24 2.66
N GLU A 56 6.15 -1.70 1.42
CA GLU A 56 6.33 -0.83 0.24
C GLU A 56 5.15 0.13 0.07
N ALA A 57 3.91 -0.36 0.17
CA ALA A 57 2.70 0.45 0.03
C ALA A 57 2.58 1.51 1.14
N VAL A 58 2.81 1.12 2.40
CA VAL A 58 2.81 2.04 3.55
C VAL A 58 3.89 3.10 3.38
N ASN A 59 5.09 2.73 2.92
CA ASN A 59 6.15 3.69 2.65
C ASN A 59 5.74 4.72 1.59
N ILE A 60 5.09 4.29 0.51
CA ILE A 60 4.55 5.19 -0.52
C ILE A 60 3.52 6.16 0.10
N LEU A 61 2.58 5.67 0.90
CA LEU A 61 1.57 6.49 1.56
C LEU A 61 2.20 7.51 2.53
N VAL A 62 3.16 7.08 3.34
CA VAL A 62 3.87 7.95 4.27
C VAL A 62 4.59 9.07 3.52
N LEU A 63 5.30 8.75 2.43
CA LEU A 63 5.94 9.75 1.60
C LEU A 63 4.93 10.72 0.98
N GLN A 64 3.76 10.24 0.53
CA GLN A 64 2.70 11.10 0.00
C GLN A 64 2.15 12.08 1.05
N VAL A 65 2.01 11.66 2.31
CA VAL A 65 1.57 12.53 3.41
C VAL A 65 2.56 13.67 3.66
N PHE A 66 3.87 13.38 3.61
CA PHE A 66 4.92 14.34 3.96
C PHE A 66 5.46 15.18 2.78
N ARG A 67 5.11 14.84 1.53
CA ARG A 67 5.63 15.44 0.27
C ARG A 67 5.18 16.88 -0.05
N LYS A 68 4.86 17.71 0.95
CA LYS A 68 4.47 19.10 0.69
C LYS A 68 5.65 20.05 0.44
N ASP A 69 6.89 19.65 0.76
CA ASP A 69 8.10 20.46 0.52
C ASP A 69 9.37 19.57 0.40
N ASP A 70 10.05 19.59 -0.76
CA ASP A 70 11.22 18.74 -1.04
C ASP A 70 12.41 18.98 -0.08
N TYR A 71 12.55 20.20 0.46
CA TYR A 71 13.63 20.50 1.41
C TYR A 71 13.32 19.94 2.81
N ALA A 72 12.06 20.06 3.26
CA ALA A 72 11.63 19.48 4.53
C ALA A 72 11.70 17.95 4.49
N VAL A 73 11.39 17.32 3.35
CA VAL A 73 11.45 15.86 3.20
C VAL A 73 12.88 15.36 3.44
N LYS A 74 13.87 15.96 2.77
CA LYS A 74 15.27 15.52 2.86
C LYS A 74 15.87 15.64 4.26
N TYR A 75 15.56 16.71 4.99
CA TYR A 75 16.24 17.02 6.25
C TYR A 75 15.45 16.66 7.50
N ALA A 76 14.12 16.56 7.41
CA ALA A 76 13.27 16.25 8.56
C ALA A 76 12.53 14.92 8.43
N VAL A 77 12.22 14.44 7.21
CA VAL A 77 11.38 13.24 7.02
C VAL A 77 12.23 12.00 6.76
N GLU A 78 13.22 12.08 5.86
CA GLU A 78 14.11 10.94 5.57
C GLU A 78 14.79 10.38 6.84
N PRO A 79 15.35 11.20 7.76
CA PRO A 79 15.93 10.67 9.00
C PRO A 79 14.91 10.03 9.95
N LEU A 80 13.63 10.41 9.87
CA LEU A 80 12.59 9.77 10.68
C LEU A 80 12.22 8.40 10.14
N LEU A 81 12.28 8.22 8.81
CA LEU A 81 11.90 7.01 8.09
C LEU A 81 13.07 6.04 7.87
N ASP A 82 14.29 6.44 8.17
CA ASP A 82 15.42 5.52 8.14
C ASP A 82 15.28 4.43 9.20
N GLY A 83 15.95 3.29 9.01
CA GLY A 83 15.79 2.11 9.87
C GLY A 83 16.07 2.37 11.36
N ASP A 84 16.94 3.33 11.66
CA ASP A 84 17.26 3.78 13.03
C ASP A 84 16.40 4.98 13.49
N GLY A 85 15.55 5.49 12.61
CA GLY A 85 14.64 6.60 12.87
C GLY A 85 13.38 6.16 13.64
N PRO A 86 12.69 7.08 14.34
CA PRO A 86 11.49 6.76 15.13
C PRO A 86 10.32 6.21 14.32
N LEU A 87 10.30 6.39 12.99
CA LEU A 87 9.32 5.83 12.07
C LEU A 87 9.95 4.72 11.20
N GLY A 88 11.08 4.14 11.60
CA GLY A 88 11.75 3.07 10.87
C GLY A 88 10.90 1.81 10.75
N ASP A 89 10.21 1.44 11.83
CA ASP A 89 9.39 0.23 11.92
C ASP A 89 8.02 0.35 11.22
N LEU A 90 7.60 -0.76 10.57
CA LEU A 90 6.32 -0.84 9.85
C LEU A 90 5.12 -0.62 10.77
N SER A 91 5.12 -1.21 11.97
CA SER A 91 3.98 -1.06 12.90
C SER A 91 3.81 0.41 13.31
N VAL A 92 4.93 1.12 13.53
CA VAL A 92 4.90 2.55 13.84
C VAL A 92 4.37 3.36 12.65
N ARG A 93 4.80 3.06 11.42
CA ARG A 93 4.29 3.73 10.21
C ARG A 93 2.80 3.51 10.00
N LEU A 94 2.31 2.28 10.21
CA LEU A 94 0.89 1.95 10.12
C LEU A 94 0.06 2.76 11.12
N LYS A 95 0.50 2.80 12.40
CA LYS A 95 -0.15 3.62 13.44
C LYS A 95 -0.16 5.10 13.08
N LEU A 96 0.91 5.62 12.49
CA LEU A 96 0.98 7.00 12.04
C LEU A 96 -0.06 7.30 10.95
N ILE A 97 -0.08 6.53 9.85
CA ILE A 97 -1.02 6.80 8.75
C ILE A 97 -2.48 6.55 9.15
N TYR A 98 -2.73 5.61 10.06
CA TYR A 98 -4.05 5.45 10.69
C TYR A 98 -4.42 6.67 11.55
N GLY A 99 -3.51 7.13 12.41
CA GLY A 99 -3.73 8.32 13.27
C GLY A 99 -3.93 9.62 12.48
N LEU A 100 -3.39 9.70 11.26
CA LEU A 100 -3.60 10.80 10.32
C LEU A 100 -4.91 10.67 9.50
N GLY A 101 -5.64 9.58 9.65
CA GLY A 101 -6.91 9.32 8.96
C GLY A 101 -6.77 8.90 7.50
N VAL A 102 -5.57 8.45 7.08
CA VAL A 102 -5.34 7.96 5.71
C VAL A 102 -5.86 6.53 5.54
N LEU A 103 -5.72 5.69 6.57
CA LEU A 103 -6.28 4.34 6.59
C LEU A 103 -7.59 4.29 7.36
N SER A 104 -8.52 3.46 6.88
CA SER A 104 -9.70 3.10 7.66
C SER A 104 -9.36 2.09 8.75
N ARG A 105 -10.22 1.98 9.77
CA ARG A 105 -10.05 1.01 10.86
C ARG A 105 -9.93 -0.45 10.36
N PRO A 106 -10.78 -0.95 9.44
CA PRO A 106 -10.66 -2.32 8.92
C PRO A 106 -9.33 -2.56 8.19
N GLU A 107 -8.85 -1.59 7.41
CA GLU A 107 -7.57 -1.70 6.69
C GLU A 107 -6.38 -1.74 7.66
N TYR A 108 -6.46 -0.97 8.75
CA TYR A 108 -5.45 -1.00 9.81
C TYR A 108 -5.44 -2.33 10.57
N GLU A 109 -6.62 -2.82 10.98
CA GLU A 109 -6.76 -4.10 11.70
C GLU A 109 -6.31 -5.28 10.85
N ASP A 110 -6.66 -5.32 9.56
CA ASP A 110 -6.22 -6.37 8.63
C ASP A 110 -4.68 -6.37 8.44
N ALA A 111 -4.05 -5.19 8.36
CA ALA A 111 -2.60 -5.08 8.24
C ALA A 111 -1.86 -5.57 9.49
N GLU A 112 -2.33 -5.20 10.68
CA GLU A 112 -1.77 -5.67 11.95
C GLU A 112 -1.92 -7.19 12.10
N LEU A 113 -3.06 -7.77 11.68
CA LEU A 113 -3.26 -9.22 11.72
C LEU A 113 -2.28 -9.97 10.81
N LEU A 114 -2.06 -9.47 9.59
CA LEU A 114 -1.07 -10.06 8.67
C LEU A 114 0.35 -9.99 9.22
N MET A 115 0.71 -8.87 9.87
CA MET A 115 2.01 -8.73 10.52
C MET A 115 2.18 -9.70 11.69
N ALA A 116 1.17 -9.81 12.55
CA ALA A 116 1.17 -10.71 13.69
C ALA A 116 1.30 -12.18 13.25
N LEU A 117 0.53 -12.59 12.23
CA LEU A 117 0.58 -13.95 11.71
C LEU A 117 1.94 -14.27 11.07
N ARG A 118 2.52 -13.34 10.31
CA ARG A 118 3.87 -13.50 9.74
C ARG A 118 4.91 -13.65 10.86
N GLU A 119 4.81 -12.86 11.93
CA GLU A 119 5.76 -12.91 13.04
C GLU A 119 5.66 -14.22 13.82
N GLU A 120 4.45 -14.71 14.07
CA GLU A 120 4.22 -16.01 14.73
C GLU A 120 4.82 -17.15 13.90
N LEU A 121 4.52 -17.20 12.59
CA LEU A 121 5.02 -18.25 11.69
C LEU A 121 6.52 -18.20 11.42
N ASN A 122 7.19 -17.08 11.69
CA ASN A 122 8.65 -16.98 11.62
C ASN A 122 9.32 -17.59 12.86
N HIS A 123 8.63 -17.58 14.01
CA HIS A 123 9.11 -18.19 15.25
C HIS A 123 8.67 -19.66 15.38
N ASP A 124 7.60 -20.05 14.69
CA ASP A 124 7.17 -21.44 14.59
C ASP A 124 7.97 -22.20 13.52
N GLY A 125 8.51 -23.36 13.89
CA GLY A 125 9.21 -24.28 13.00
C GLY A 125 8.30 -25.14 12.13
N ASN A 126 6.99 -25.20 12.43
CA ASN A 126 6.03 -26.02 11.69
C ASN A 126 5.80 -25.50 10.27
N GLU A 127 5.40 -26.41 9.38
CA GLU A 127 4.94 -26.08 8.03
C GLU A 127 3.43 -26.19 7.96
N TYR A 128 2.77 -25.09 7.58
CA TYR A 128 1.31 -25.01 7.44
C TYR A 128 0.90 -24.94 5.97
N ALA A 129 -0.25 -25.53 5.67
CA ALA A 129 -1.00 -25.36 4.45
C ALA A 129 -2.11 -24.31 4.62
N PHE A 130 -2.57 -23.73 3.50
CA PHE A 130 -3.68 -22.75 3.52
C PHE A 130 -5.02 -23.34 3.96
N THR A 131 -5.12 -24.67 4.04
CA THR A 131 -6.31 -25.40 4.48
C THR A 131 -6.31 -25.73 5.97
N ASP A 132 -5.22 -25.43 6.68
CA ASP A 132 -5.08 -25.75 8.09
C ASP A 132 -5.88 -24.74 8.93
N ASP A 133 -6.52 -25.21 10.00
CA ASP A 133 -7.41 -24.39 10.83
C ASP A 133 -6.64 -23.24 11.50
N GLU A 134 -5.37 -23.46 11.82
CA GLU A 134 -4.44 -22.46 12.36
C GLU A 134 -4.22 -21.28 11.42
N ILE A 135 -4.39 -21.47 10.11
CA ILE A 135 -4.30 -20.42 9.09
C ILE A 135 -5.69 -19.89 8.71
N LEU A 136 -6.67 -20.78 8.56
CA LEU A 136 -8.03 -20.43 8.19
C LEU A 136 -8.74 -19.58 9.24
N GLY A 137 -8.49 -19.83 10.53
CA GLY A 137 -9.04 -19.06 11.65
C GLY A 137 -8.69 -17.58 11.54
N PRO A 138 -7.40 -17.20 11.59
CA PRO A 138 -6.95 -15.81 11.40
C PRO A 138 -7.41 -15.21 10.07
N PHE A 139 -7.35 -15.96 8.96
CA PHE A 139 -7.85 -15.47 7.66
C PHE A 139 -9.38 -15.29 7.63
N GLY A 140 -10.10 -15.91 8.57
CA GLY A 140 -11.52 -15.70 8.84
C GLY A 140 -11.85 -14.32 9.40
N GLU A 141 -10.92 -13.69 10.11
CA GLU A 141 -11.11 -12.42 10.80
C GLU A 141 -10.81 -11.21 9.90
N LEU A 142 -10.25 -11.44 8.72
CA LEU A 142 -9.89 -10.39 7.77
C LEU A 142 -11.13 -9.74 7.14
N HIS A 143 -11.27 -8.44 7.34
CA HIS A 143 -12.43 -7.66 6.92
C HIS A 143 -12.53 -7.51 5.39
N TRP A 144 -11.40 -7.50 4.67
CA TRP A 144 -11.41 -7.35 3.21
C TRP A 144 -12.19 -8.44 2.47
N ARG A 145 -12.40 -9.61 3.11
CA ARG A 145 -13.22 -10.70 2.56
C ARG A 145 -14.68 -10.33 2.37
N ASP A 146 -15.20 -9.50 3.26
CA ASP A 146 -16.59 -9.05 3.24
C ASP A 146 -16.77 -7.83 2.31
N ARG A 147 -15.68 -7.30 1.75
CA ARG A 147 -15.73 -6.19 0.80
C ARG A 147 -16.15 -6.74 -0.57
N PRO A 148 -17.23 -6.21 -1.18
CA PRO A 148 -17.59 -6.60 -2.54
C PRO A 148 -16.44 -6.23 -3.48
N ALA A 149 -16.12 -7.14 -4.41
CA ALA A 149 -15.10 -6.87 -5.43
C ALA A 149 -15.44 -5.54 -6.14
N PRO A 150 -14.45 -4.66 -6.37
CA PRO A 150 -14.70 -3.42 -7.11
C PRO A 150 -15.28 -3.79 -8.48
N GLY A 151 -16.53 -3.39 -8.70
CA GLY A 151 -17.20 -3.60 -9.98
C GLY A 151 -16.41 -2.90 -11.10
N PRO A 152 -16.46 -3.42 -12.34
CA PRO A 152 -15.77 -2.79 -13.45
C PRO A 152 -16.20 -1.32 -13.58
N PRO A 153 -15.29 -0.41 -13.96
CA PRO A 153 -15.62 1.00 -14.15
C PRO A 153 -16.79 1.11 -15.12
N LEU A 154 -17.83 1.82 -14.71
CA LEU A 154 -18.99 2.11 -15.56
C LEU A 154 -18.48 2.79 -16.83
N ARG A 155 -18.72 2.14 -17.97
CA ARG A 155 -18.37 2.63 -19.31
C ARG A 155 -19.13 3.90 -19.66
#